data_AF-A0A1G2RT89-F1
#
_entry.id   AF-A0A1G2RT89-F1
#
_cell.length_a   1.000
_cell.length_b   1.000
_cell.length_c   1.000
_cell.angle_alpha   90.00
_cell.angle_beta   90.00
_cell.angle_gamma   90.00
#
_symmetry.space_group_name_H-M   'P 1'
#
loop_
_entity.id
_entity.type
_entity.pdbx_description
1 polymer ?
#
loop_
_entity_poly.entity_id
_entity_poly.type
_entity_poly.pdbx_seq_one_letter_code
_entity_poly.pdbx_strand_id
1 'polypeptide(L)'
;MATSVTKKDGSKQSFDEGKIKGSIQLACQDAGISPERTAEIVNQVLPSVLTVAAAREEVATSELREAILRELEAKEPAAAEAWRKHETAKGS
;
A
#
# COMPACT_ATOMS: atom_id res chain seq x y z
N MET A 1 -6.88 -0.42 -15.74
CA MET A 1 -6.04 -0.83 -14.60
C MET A 1 -4.59 -0.61 -15.01
N ALA A 2 -3.74 -0.01 -14.16
CA ALA A 2 -2.30 -0.02 -14.43
C ALA A 2 -1.85 -1.46 -14.59
N THR A 3 -1.20 -1.74 -15.71
CA THR A 3 -0.65 -3.07 -15.98
C THR A 3 0.70 -3.26 -15.29
N SER A 4 1.41 -2.16 -15.02
CA SER A 4 2.78 -2.18 -14.49
C SER A 4 3.07 -1.04 -13.52
N VAL A 5 3.88 -1.35 -12.51
CA VAL A 5 4.43 -0.43 -11.51
C VAL A 5 5.91 -0.25 -11.79
N THR A 6 6.38 0.99 -11.91
CA THR A 6 7.81 1.27 -12.11
C THR A 6 8.50 1.39 -10.75
N LYS A 7 9.52 0.56 -10.49
CA LYS A 7 10.36 0.64 -9.30
C LYS A 7 11.34 1.82 -9.40
N LYS A 8 11.93 2.19 -8.27
CA LYS A 8 12.96 3.23 -8.16
C LYS A 8 14.17 2.99 -9.09
N ASP A 9 14.44 1.72 -9.40
CA ASP A 9 15.50 1.26 -10.30
C ASP A 9 15.13 1.36 -11.80
N GLY A 10 13.91 1.79 -12.14
CA GLY A 10 13.40 1.80 -13.51
C GLY A 10 12.83 0.46 -13.99
N SER A 11 13.03 -0.61 -13.21
CA SER A 11 12.42 -1.93 -13.44
C SER A 11 10.89 -1.87 -13.32
N LYS A 12 10.17 -2.33 -14.35
CA LYS A 12 8.70 -2.46 -14.35
C LYS A 12 8.29 -3.80 -13.76
N GLN A 13 7.41 -3.79 -12.77
CA GLN A 13 6.83 -4.99 -12.18
C GLN A 13 5.33 -4.99 -12.42
N SER A 14 4.72 -6.14 -12.63
CA SER A 14 3.26 -6.27 -12.68
C SER A 14 2.65 -5.67 -11.41
N PHE A 15 1.60 -4.86 -11.56
CA PHE A 15 0.81 -4.41 -10.44
C PHE A 15 0.13 -5.63 -9.81
N ASP A 16 0.46 -5.91 -8.55
CA ASP A 16 -0.02 -7.08 -7.83
C ASP A 16 -0.82 -6.61 -6.63
N GLU A 17 -2.14 -6.70 -6.75
CA GLU A 17 -3.07 -6.33 -5.70
C GLU A 17 -2.83 -7.15 -4.42
N GLY A 18 -2.45 -8.42 -4.57
CA GLY A 18 -2.12 -9.31 -3.46
C GLY A 18 -0.95 -8.80 -2.63
N LYS A 19 0.07 -8.21 -3.28
CA LYS A 19 1.19 -7.57 -2.57
C LYS A 19 0.77 -6.33 -1.80
N ILE A 20 -0.08 -5.47 -2.38
CA ILE A 20 -0.58 -4.25 -1.71
C ILE A 20 -1.38 -4.65 -0.46
N LYS A 21 -2.34 -5.56 -0.65
CA LYS A 21 -3.18 -6.10 0.42
C LYS A 21 -2.34 -6.72 1.54
N GLY A 22 -1.38 -7.58 1.18
CA GLY A 22 -0.47 -8.21 2.15
C GLY A 22 0.36 -7.20 2.94
N SER A 23 0.87 -6.14 2.29
CA SER A 23 1.61 -5.08 2.98
C SER A 23 0.73 -4.29 3.97
N ILE A 24 -0.52 -3.97 3.60
CA ILE A 24 -1.45 -3.26 4.49
C ILE A 24 -1.83 -4.15 5.68
N GLN A 25 -2.15 -5.43 5.42
CA GLN A 25 -2.50 -6.39 6.48
C GLN A 25 -1.37 -6.55 7.50
N LEU A 26 -0.13 -6.68 7.02
CA LEU A 26 1.02 -6.87 7.87
C LEU A 26 1.29 -5.63 8.73
N ALA A 27 1.14 -4.43 8.17
CA ALA A 27 1.26 -3.19 8.93
C ALA A 27 0.18 -3.05 10.01
N CYS A 28 -1.06 -3.43 9.71
CA CYS A 28 -2.13 -3.41 10.70
C CYS A 28 -1.86 -4.41 11.83
N GLN A 29 -1.37 -5.61 11.50
CA GLN A 29 -0.97 -6.62 12.50
C GLN A 29 0.18 -6.13 13.38
N ASP A 30 1.20 -5.52 12.79
CA ASP A 30 2.36 -4.96 13.51
C ASP A 30 1.96 -3.79 14.42
N ALA A 31 0.97 -3.00 14.00
CA ALA A 31 0.33 -1.97 14.81
C ALA A 31 -0.59 -2.52 15.93
N GLY A 32 -0.78 -3.84 16.01
CA GLY A 32 -1.65 -4.47 17.02
C GLY A 32 -3.15 -4.31 16.74
N ILE A 33 -3.52 -4.02 15.49
CA ILE A 33 -4.91 -3.82 15.09
C ILE A 33 -5.61 -5.18 14.94
N SER A 34 -6.83 -5.27 15.45
CA SER A 34 -7.65 -6.48 15.33
C SER A 34 -7.84 -6.91 13.87
N PRO A 35 -7.97 -8.22 13.58
CA PRO A 35 -8.13 -8.72 12.22
C PRO A 35 -9.38 -8.19 11.52
N GLU A 36 -10.47 -7.95 12.26
CA GLU A 36 -11.69 -7.32 11.74
C GLU A 36 -11.43 -5.91 11.21
N ARG A 37 -10.78 -5.09 12.04
CA ARG A 37 -10.43 -3.71 11.69
C ARG A 37 -9.39 -3.66 10.57
N THR A 38 -8.45 -4.60 10.57
CA THR A 38 -7.49 -4.78 9.47
C THR A 38 -8.21 -5.03 8.14
N ALA A 39 -9.21 -5.91 8.13
CA ALA A 39 -9.98 -6.19 6.92
C ALA A 39 -10.78 -4.97 6.44
N GLU A 40 -11.35 -4.18 7.37
CA GLU A 40 -12.00 -2.92 7.02
C GLU A 40 -11.04 -1.92 6.38
N ILE A 41 -9.88 -1.69 7.00
CA ILE A 41 -8.85 -0.76 6.50
C ILE A 41 -8.39 -1.19 5.11
N VAL A 42 -8.11 -2.48 4.91
CA VAL A 42 -7.74 -3.03 3.60
C VAL A 42 -8.83 -2.76 2.56
N ASN A 43 -10.09 -3.04 2.88
CA ASN A 43 -11.22 -2.80 1.95
C ASN A 43 -11.42 -1.32 1.62
N GLN A 44 -11.00 -0.40 2.50
CA GLN A 44 -11.08 1.04 2.26
C GLN A 44 -9.88 1.58 1.47
N VAL A 45 -8.65 1.16 1.82
CA VAL A 45 -7.41 1.66 1.23
C VAL A 45 -7.17 1.07 -0.16
N LEU A 46 -7.44 -0.23 -0.35
CA LEU A 46 -7.19 -0.94 -1.60
C LEU A 46 -7.86 -0.28 -2.82
N PRO A 47 -9.17 0.03 -2.83
CA PRO A 47 -9.81 0.67 -3.98
C PRO A 47 -9.26 2.07 -4.28
N SER A 48 -8.89 2.87 -3.27
CA SER A 48 -8.25 4.18 -3.47
C SER A 48 -6.93 4.02 -4.22
N VAL A 49 -6.10 3.06 -3.80
CA VAL A 49 -4.79 2.77 -4.41
C VAL A 49 -4.95 2.21 -5.82
N LEU A 50 -5.92 1.31 -6.03
CA LEU A 50 -6.28 0.79 -7.35
C LEU A 50 -6.75 1.89 -8.29
N THR A 51 -7.45 2.90 -7.78
CA THR A 51 -7.91 4.05 -8.58
C THR A 51 -6.73 4.90 -9.02
N VAL A 52 -5.77 5.17 -8.13
CA VAL A 52 -4.52 5.87 -8.47
C VAL A 52 -3.71 5.07 -9.50
N ALA A 53 -3.62 3.76 -9.31
CA ALA A 53 -2.98 2.87 -10.26
C ALA A 53 -3.72 2.88 -11.62
N ALA A 54 -5.05 2.79 -11.63
CA ALA A 54 -5.84 2.75 -12.85
C ALA A 54 -5.88 4.08 -13.61
N ALA A 55 -5.60 5.20 -12.96
CA ALA A 55 -5.56 6.51 -13.58
C ALA A 55 -4.39 6.68 -14.55
N ARG A 56 -3.37 5.80 -14.50
CA ARG A 56 -2.14 5.91 -15.29
C ARG A 56 -1.74 4.54 -15.85
N GLU A 57 -1.21 4.48 -17.06
CA GLU A 57 -0.68 3.21 -17.60
C GLU A 57 0.55 2.74 -16.82
N GLU A 58 1.32 3.69 -16.29
CA GLU A 58 2.52 3.46 -15.52
C GLU A 58 2.49 4.29 -14.24
N VAL A 59 2.57 3.62 -13.10
CA VAL A 59 2.57 4.27 -11.78
C VAL A 59 3.87 3.94 -11.05
N ALA A 60 4.52 4.95 -10.51
CA ALA A 60 5.72 4.73 -9.71
C ALA A 60 5.35 4.01 -8.42
N THR A 61 6.23 3.12 -7.96
CA THR A 61 6.02 2.42 -6.68
C THR A 61 5.94 3.43 -5.54
N SER A 62 6.71 4.52 -5.61
CA SER A 62 6.63 5.65 -4.66
C SER A 62 5.25 6.29 -4.61
N GLU A 63 4.59 6.52 -5.75
CA GLU A 63 3.25 7.13 -5.73
C GLU A 63 2.19 6.19 -5.14
N LEU A 64 2.26 4.88 -5.44
CA LEU A 64 1.38 3.91 -4.78
C LEU A 64 1.61 3.89 -3.27
N ARG A 65 2.88 3.97 -2.86
CA ARG A 65 3.27 4.01 -1.45
C ARG A 65 2.72 5.23 -0.74
N GLU A 66 2.86 6.41 -1.35
CA GLU A 66 2.32 7.66 -0.82
C GLU A 66 0.79 7.63 -0.74
N ALA A 67 0.12 7.04 -1.74
CA ALA A 67 -1.32 6.86 -1.72
C ALA A 67 -1.79 5.94 -0.58
N ILE A 68 -1.13 4.79 -0.40
CA ILE A 68 -1.42 3.86 0.71
C ILE A 68 -1.22 4.57 2.04
N LEU A 69 -0.08 5.23 2.20
CA LEU A 69 0.29 5.91 3.43
C LEU A 69 -0.72 7.00 3.79
N ARG A 70 -1.09 7.86 2.83
CA ARG A 70 -2.05 8.94 3.04
C ARG A 70 -3.42 8.41 3.50
N GLU A 71 -3.89 7.34 2.87
CA GLU A 71 -5.17 6.74 3.25
C GLU A 71 -5.08 6.06 4.62
N LEU A 72 -3.97 5.38 4.93
CA LEU A 72 -3.71 4.83 6.26
C LEU A 72 -3.64 5.94 7.31
N GLU A 73 -2.87 7.00 7.11
CA GLU A 73 -2.76 8.12 8.07
C GLU A 73 -4.12 8.77 8.35
N ALA A 74 -4.98 8.87 7.33
CA ALA A 74 -6.32 9.45 7.47
C ALA A 74 -7.31 8.53 8.21
N LYS A 75 -7.13 7.21 8.14
CA LYS A 75 -8.06 6.22 8.72
C LYS A 75 -7.58 5.64 10.03
N GLU A 76 -6.30 5.28 10.06
CA GLU A 76 -5.62 4.64 11.17
C GLU A 76 -4.12 5.00 11.20
N PRO A 77 -3.72 6.04 11.96
CA PRO A 77 -2.34 6.48 12.03
C PRO A 77 -1.37 5.44 12.63
N ALA A 78 -1.82 4.52 13.50
CA ALA A 78 -0.92 3.50 14.06
C ALA A 78 -0.51 2.48 12.97
N ALA A 79 -1.44 2.09 12.10
CA ALA A 79 -1.16 1.29 10.90
C ALA A 79 -0.18 2.02 9.96
N ALA A 80 -0.33 3.34 9.78
CA ALA A 80 0.55 4.12 8.92
C ALA A 80 2.00 4.15 9.43
N GLU A 81 2.19 4.32 10.75
CA GLU A 81 3.52 4.25 11.37
C GLU A 81 4.16 2.86 11.20
N ALA A 82 3.40 1.80 11.48
CA ALA A 82 3.87 0.42 11.30
C ALA A 82 4.21 0.14 9.83
N TRP A 83 3.38 0.61 8.90
CA TRP A 83 3.61 0.47 7.47
C TRP A 83 4.88 1.19 7.01
N ARG A 84 5.13 2.41 7.50
CA ARG A 84 6.38 3.16 7.24
C ARG A 84 7.63 2.40 7.68
N LYS A 85 7.57 1.77 8.86
CA LYS A 85 8.68 0.93 9.36
C LYS A 85 8.89 -0.27 8.44
N HIS A 86 7.81 -0.89 8.00
CA HIS A 86 7.84 -2.05 7.12
C HIS A 86 8.39 -1.74 5.72
N GLU A 87 8.07 -0.57 5.17
CA GLU A 87 8.58 -0.11 3.88
C GLU A 87 10.06 0.26 3.93
N THR A 88 10.50 0.84 5.04
CA THR A 88 11.92 1.14 5.27
C THR A 88 12.75 -0.16 5.33
N ALA A 89 12.18 -1.21 5.95
CA ALA A 89 12.83 -2.53 6.04
C ALA A 89 12.90 -3.29 4.71
N LYS A 90 11.92 -3.13 3.80
CA LYS A 90 11.93 -3.75 2.45
C LYS A 90 12.79 -2.99 1.42
N GLY A 91 13.38 -1.86 1.81
CA GLY A 91 14.17 -0.97 0.93
C GLY A 91 15.68 -1.15 0.98
N SER A 92 16.22 -2.17 1.67
CA SER A 92 17.66 -2.50 1.71
C SER A 92 18.01 -3.70 0.83
#